data_AF-A0A947SNY6-F1
#
_entry.id   AF-A0A947SNY6-F1
#
_cell.length_a   1.000
_cell.length_b   1.000
_cell.length_c   1.000
_cell.angle_alpha   90.00
_cell.angle_beta   90.00
_cell.angle_gamma   90.00
#
_symmetry.space_group_name_H-M   'P 1'
#
loop_
_entity.id
_entity.type
_entity.pdbx_description
1 polymer ?
#
loop_
_entity_poly.entity_id
_entity_poly.type
_entity_poly.pdbx_seq_one_letter_code
_entity_poly.pdbx_strand_id
1 'polypeptide(L)'
;MGHVTVIKRVPLDFVYSLGVVWEGYINPYLPQRCPVCEGTGYNLETKEVNDSFYSWCNDITQDEMQALMVAGRPNHFDIKSDTTVDEINKWHQQEVKFSTDYDVIDRSILVKARAKRLCVYGICVSCNKGCTNGDSQKAKKWQKQGPPIGEGYQLWEFVDGEGSPFTPVFTNTKMVIDWYFEKWGIKIDIPLD
;
A
#
# COMPACT_ATOMS: atom_id res chain seq x y z
N MET A 1 7.27 18.43 8.66
CA MET A 1 7.03 17.65 7.43
C MET A 1 7.72 18.37 6.30
N GLY A 2 8.97 18.01 6.01
CA GLY A 2 9.71 18.56 4.88
C GLY A 2 9.40 17.69 3.67
N HIS A 3 8.61 18.21 2.73
CA HIS A 3 8.59 17.66 1.38
C HIS A 3 10.01 17.91 0.84
N VAL A 4 10.84 16.87 0.81
CA VAL A 4 12.12 16.97 0.11
C VAL A 4 11.73 17.21 -1.34
N THR A 5 12.09 18.37 -1.87
CA THR A 5 11.80 18.75 -3.25
C THR A 5 13.12 18.92 -3.98
N VAL A 6 13.19 18.45 -5.21
CA VAL A 6 14.39 18.54 -6.06
C VAL A 6 14.05 19.30 -7.32
N ILE A 7 14.98 20.16 -7.77
CA ILE A 7 14.87 20.75 -9.09
C ILE A 7 15.36 19.76 -10.13
N LYS A 8 14.58 19.62 -11.20
CA LYS A 8 14.99 18.91 -12.41
C LYS A 8 15.01 19.87 -13.60
N ARG A 9 15.92 19.57 -14.52
CA ARG A 9 16.06 20.20 -15.83
C ARG A 9 15.23 19.42 -16.85
N VAL A 10 14.25 20.06 -17.48
CA VAL A 10 13.32 19.45 -18.45
C VAL A 10 13.08 20.38 -19.64
N PRO A 11 12.65 19.89 -20.82
CA PRO A 11 12.29 20.76 -21.94
C PRO A 11 11.26 21.83 -21.56
N LEU A 12 11.36 23.03 -22.13
CA LEU A 12 10.42 24.13 -21.83
C LEU A 12 8.98 23.81 -22.23
N ASP A 13 8.81 22.95 -23.22
CA ASP A 13 7.54 22.41 -23.71
C ASP A 13 7.18 21.06 -23.06
N PHE A 14 7.87 20.65 -22.00
CA PHE A 14 7.57 19.41 -21.29
C PHE A 14 6.19 19.48 -20.62
N VAL A 15 5.25 18.70 -21.16
CA VAL A 15 3.89 18.58 -20.63
C VAL A 15 3.75 17.24 -19.90
N TYR A 16 3.57 17.32 -18.58
CA TYR A 16 3.23 16.17 -17.75
C TYR A 16 2.27 16.60 -16.63
N SER A 17 1.39 15.70 -16.21
CA SER A 17 0.41 16.00 -15.17
C SER A 17 1.09 16.23 -13.81
N LEU A 18 0.78 17.36 -13.17
CA LEU A 18 1.31 17.69 -11.85
C LEU A 18 0.81 16.69 -10.79
N GLY A 19 1.69 16.32 -9.86
CA GLY A 19 1.37 15.33 -8.81
C GLY A 19 1.23 13.89 -9.32
N VAL A 20 1.47 13.63 -10.60
CA VAL A 20 1.47 12.27 -11.17
C VAL A 20 2.91 11.76 -11.24
N VAL A 21 3.16 10.55 -10.74
CA VAL A 21 4.48 9.92 -10.79
C VAL A 21 4.93 9.75 -12.24
N TRP A 22 6.16 10.15 -12.54
CA TRP A 22 6.73 10.01 -13.88
C TRP A 22 6.79 8.55 -14.33
N GLU A 23 6.29 8.27 -15.54
CA GLU A 23 6.19 6.91 -16.07
C GLU A 23 7.53 6.17 -16.17
N GLY A 24 8.63 6.90 -16.41
CA GLY A 24 9.98 6.32 -16.43
C GLY A 24 10.46 5.83 -15.05
N TYR A 25 9.72 6.13 -13.97
CA TYR A 25 9.96 5.60 -12.63
C TYR A 25 9.07 4.40 -12.29
N ILE A 26 8.09 4.07 -13.13
CA ILE A 26 7.16 2.94 -12.93
C ILE A 26 7.64 1.74 -13.74
N ASN A 27 7.91 0.62 -13.07
CA ASN A 27 8.27 -0.63 -13.74
C ASN A 27 7.01 -1.36 -14.24
N PRO A 28 6.74 -1.40 -15.56
CA PRO A 28 5.48 -1.95 -16.10
C PRO A 28 5.44 -3.48 -16.04
N TYR A 29 6.56 -4.14 -15.73
CA TYR A 29 6.67 -5.59 -15.72
C TYR A 29 6.41 -6.21 -14.35
N LEU A 30 6.20 -5.40 -13.32
CA LEU A 30 5.82 -5.89 -12.00
C LEU A 30 4.41 -6.49 -12.01
N PRO A 31 4.16 -7.53 -11.19
CA PRO A 31 2.80 -8.02 -10.95
C PRO A 31 1.87 -6.87 -10.54
N GLN A 32 0.74 -6.74 -11.23
CA GLN A 32 -0.24 -5.71 -10.93
C GLN A 32 -1.31 -6.26 -10.01
N ARG A 33 -1.88 -5.39 -9.16
CA ARG A 33 -3.02 -5.73 -8.32
C ARG A 33 -4.16 -6.23 -9.21
N CYS A 34 -4.71 -7.40 -8.91
CA CYS A 34 -5.81 -7.95 -9.69
C CYS A 34 -7.05 -7.05 -9.53
N PRO A 35 -7.70 -6.59 -10.61
CA PRO A 35 -8.87 -5.71 -10.50
C PRO A 35 -10.13 -6.43 -10.01
N VAL A 36 -10.18 -7.76 -10.11
CA VAL A 36 -11.37 -8.56 -9.72
C VAL A 36 -11.42 -8.82 -8.22
N CYS A 37 -10.29 -9.20 -7.63
CA CYS A 37 -10.21 -9.47 -6.19
C CYS A 37 -9.49 -8.36 -5.42
N GLU A 38 -9.12 -7.29 -6.10
CA GLU A 38 -8.40 -6.14 -5.54
C GLU A 38 -7.19 -6.56 -4.70
N GLY A 39 -6.35 -7.48 -5.20
CA GLY A 39 -5.14 -7.86 -4.46
C GLY A 39 -5.31 -8.98 -3.45
N THR A 40 -6.54 -9.37 -3.09
CA THR A 40 -6.78 -10.34 -2.00
C THR A 40 -6.49 -11.79 -2.41
N GLY A 41 -6.74 -12.13 -3.67
CA GLY A 41 -6.66 -13.51 -4.16
C GLY A 41 -7.85 -14.38 -3.79
N TYR A 42 -8.89 -13.83 -3.14
CA TYR A 42 -10.11 -14.52 -2.77
C TYR A 42 -11.22 -14.38 -3.84
N ASN A 43 -12.19 -15.31 -3.84
CA ASN A 43 -13.48 -15.05 -4.49
C ASN A 43 -14.26 -13.97 -3.72
N LEU A 44 -15.39 -13.53 -4.26
CA LEU A 44 -16.17 -12.43 -3.66
C LEU A 44 -16.61 -12.78 -2.22
N GLU A 45 -17.13 -13.98 -2.03
CA GLU A 45 -17.70 -14.42 -0.76
C GLU A 45 -16.63 -14.62 0.32
N THR A 46 -15.45 -15.14 -0.02
CA THR A 46 -14.32 -15.21 0.92
C THR A 46 -13.72 -13.82 1.18
N LYS A 47 -13.77 -12.91 0.20
CA LYS A 47 -13.37 -11.52 0.41
C LYS A 47 -14.28 -10.82 1.42
N GLU A 48 -15.60 -11.02 1.35
CA GLU A 48 -16.54 -10.47 2.33
C GLU A 48 -16.22 -10.95 3.76
N VAL A 49 -15.93 -12.25 3.91
CA VAL A 49 -15.45 -12.81 5.18
C VAL A 49 -14.13 -12.17 5.60
N ASN A 50 -13.18 -11.98 4.68
CA ASN A 50 -11.91 -11.31 4.98
C ASN A 50 -12.09 -9.86 5.44
N ASP A 51 -12.98 -9.12 4.78
CA ASP A 51 -13.22 -7.71 5.07
C ASP A 51 -13.93 -7.52 6.42
N SER A 52 -14.72 -8.51 6.87
CA SER A 52 -15.33 -8.48 8.20
C SER A 52 -14.31 -8.50 9.34
N PHE A 53 -13.07 -8.97 9.09
CA PHE A 53 -11.98 -8.93 10.09
C PHE A 53 -11.20 -7.61 10.08
N TYR A 54 -11.43 -6.70 9.11
CA TYR A 54 -10.81 -5.37 9.10
C TYR A 54 -11.56 -4.38 10.01
N SER A 55 -12.85 -4.60 10.26
CA SER A 55 -13.59 -3.96 11.35
C SER A 55 -13.55 -4.88 12.58
N TRP A 56 -12.57 -4.68 13.45
CA TRP A 56 -12.45 -5.24 14.81
C TRP A 56 -13.20 -6.56 15.11
N CYS A 57 -12.50 -7.69 15.11
CA CYS A 57 -13.09 -9.00 15.40
C CYS A 57 -13.04 -9.32 16.91
N ASN A 58 -14.16 -9.11 17.60
CA ASN A 58 -14.42 -9.57 18.97
C ASN A 58 -15.53 -10.64 18.99
N ASP A 59 -15.71 -11.32 17.87
CA ASP A 59 -16.75 -12.31 17.61
C ASP A 59 -16.17 -13.64 17.12
N ILE A 60 -14.91 -13.95 17.48
CA ILE A 60 -14.34 -15.25 17.12
C ILE A 60 -15.13 -16.37 17.80
N THR A 61 -15.14 -17.50 17.14
CA THR A 61 -15.91 -18.69 17.53
C THR A 61 -14.99 -19.82 17.97
N GLN A 62 -15.55 -20.88 18.58
CA GLN A 62 -14.74 -21.96 19.16
C GLN A 62 -13.89 -22.71 18.11
N ASP A 63 -14.41 -22.93 16.90
CA ASP A 63 -13.66 -23.57 15.81
C ASP A 63 -12.56 -22.66 15.24
N GLU A 64 -12.78 -21.35 15.23
CA GLU A 64 -11.78 -20.35 14.86
C GLU A 64 -10.64 -20.29 15.89
N MET A 65 -10.97 -20.30 17.18
CA MET A 65 -9.99 -20.44 18.26
C MET A 65 -9.21 -21.76 18.11
N GLN A 66 -9.89 -22.87 17.85
CA GLN A 66 -9.23 -24.17 17.64
C GLN A 66 -8.30 -24.15 16.42
N ALA A 67 -8.66 -23.43 15.35
CA ALA A 67 -7.82 -23.29 14.17
C ALA A 67 -6.51 -22.56 14.50
N LEU A 68 -6.54 -21.53 15.35
CA LEU A 68 -5.34 -20.85 15.84
C LEU A 68 -4.47 -21.78 16.70
N MET A 69 -5.10 -22.57 17.59
CA MET A 69 -4.40 -23.55 18.43
C MET A 69 -3.68 -24.62 17.60
N VAL A 70 -4.38 -25.18 16.61
CA VAL A 70 -3.81 -26.19 15.68
C VAL A 70 -2.67 -25.61 14.85
N ALA A 71 -2.76 -24.33 14.46
CA ALA A 71 -1.71 -23.65 13.71
C ALA A 71 -0.45 -23.33 14.54
N GLY A 72 -0.44 -23.64 15.84
CA GLY A 72 0.67 -23.31 16.73
C GLY A 72 0.82 -21.80 16.93
N ARG A 73 -0.30 -21.06 16.87
CA ARG A 73 -0.37 -19.61 17.08
C ARG A 73 -1.04 -19.20 18.41
N PRO A 74 -0.84 -19.90 19.56
CA PRO A 74 -1.45 -19.47 20.82
C PRO A 74 -0.77 -18.22 21.41
N ASN A 75 0.49 -17.97 21.06
CA ASN A 75 1.37 -16.97 21.71
C ASN A 75 1.06 -15.51 21.35
N HIS A 76 0.19 -15.23 20.37
CA HIS A 76 -0.24 -13.85 20.11
C HIS A 76 -1.34 -13.39 21.09
N PHE A 77 -1.93 -14.33 21.83
CA PHE A 77 -3.11 -14.07 22.67
C PHE A 77 -2.95 -14.59 24.11
N ASP A 78 -1.76 -15.06 24.52
CA ASP A 78 -1.55 -15.76 25.81
C ASP A 78 -2.61 -16.84 26.07
N ILE A 79 -3.11 -17.52 25.01
CA ILE A 79 -4.16 -18.53 25.12
C ILE A 79 -3.59 -19.73 25.86
N LYS A 80 -4.06 -19.91 27.09
CA LYS A 80 -3.78 -21.08 27.92
C LYS A 80 -4.77 -22.19 27.58
N SER A 81 -4.46 -23.41 28.02
CA SER A 81 -5.32 -24.57 27.78
C SER A 81 -6.73 -24.45 28.37
N ASP A 82 -6.92 -23.56 29.35
CA ASP A 82 -8.17 -23.27 30.03
C ASP A 82 -8.88 -21.99 29.53
N THR A 83 -8.27 -21.25 28.61
CA THR A 83 -8.85 -20.03 28.04
C THR A 83 -10.08 -20.35 27.19
N THR A 84 -11.17 -19.61 27.40
CA THR A 84 -12.41 -19.73 26.65
C THR A 84 -12.52 -18.70 25.53
N VAL A 85 -13.32 -18.99 24.51
CA VAL A 85 -13.59 -18.04 23.42
C VAL A 85 -14.22 -16.73 23.92
N ASP A 86 -15.05 -16.81 24.96
CA ASP A 86 -15.67 -15.63 25.58
C ASP A 86 -14.65 -14.75 26.30
N GLU A 87 -13.63 -15.34 26.92
CA GLU A 87 -12.53 -14.60 27.52
C GLU A 87 -11.69 -13.90 26.46
N ILE A 88 -11.39 -14.57 25.34
CA ILE A 88 -10.66 -13.98 24.21
C ILE A 88 -11.46 -12.79 23.64
N ASN A 89 -12.74 -12.99 23.33
CA ASN A 89 -13.62 -11.93 22.84
C ASN A 89 -13.75 -10.76 23.84
N LYS A 90 -13.72 -11.02 25.16
CA LYS A 90 -13.70 -9.98 26.20
C LYS A 90 -12.37 -9.24 26.28
N TRP A 91 -11.23 -9.92 26.17
CA TRP A 91 -9.92 -9.26 26.09
C TRP A 91 -9.88 -8.29 24.91
N HIS A 92 -10.41 -8.74 23.76
CA HIS A 92 -10.61 -7.90 22.57
C HIS A 92 -11.70 -6.83 22.73
N GLN A 93 -12.48 -6.78 23.81
CA GLN A 93 -13.38 -5.66 24.10
C GLN A 93 -12.77 -4.66 25.09
N GLN A 94 -11.84 -5.13 25.93
CA GLN A 94 -11.32 -4.38 27.07
C GLN A 94 -9.96 -3.73 26.81
N GLU A 95 -9.12 -4.31 25.94
CA GLU A 95 -7.81 -3.75 25.62
C GLU A 95 -7.85 -2.79 24.43
N VAL A 96 -8.03 -1.50 24.74
CA VAL A 96 -7.71 -0.36 23.83
C VAL A 96 -6.18 -0.10 23.81
N LYS A 97 -5.37 -0.97 24.42
CA LYS A 97 -3.91 -0.81 24.55
C LYS A 97 -3.18 -1.72 23.56
N PHE A 98 -2.94 -1.18 22.37
CA PHE A 98 -1.86 -1.57 21.47
C PHE A 98 -1.75 -3.07 21.13
N SER A 99 -2.66 -3.54 20.29
CA SER A 99 -2.24 -4.31 19.12
C SER A 99 -3.28 -4.12 18.01
N THR A 100 -3.04 -3.15 17.14
CA THR A 100 -3.57 -3.12 15.77
C THR A 100 -2.98 -4.23 14.91
N ASP A 101 -2.19 -5.12 15.50
CA ASP A 101 -1.32 -6.06 14.83
C ASP A 101 -1.83 -7.48 15.10
N TYR A 102 -3.09 -7.76 14.76
CA TYR A 102 -3.37 -9.13 14.32
C TYR A 102 -2.39 -9.39 13.18
N ASP A 103 -1.44 -10.30 13.40
CA ASP A 103 -0.55 -10.74 12.34
C ASP A 103 -1.45 -11.19 11.18
N VAL A 104 -1.11 -10.75 9.97
CA VAL A 104 -1.82 -11.11 8.73
C VAL A 104 -1.99 -12.63 8.61
N ILE A 105 -1.13 -13.41 9.28
CA ILE A 105 -1.23 -14.87 9.42
C ILE A 105 -2.45 -15.29 10.26
N ASP A 106 -2.66 -14.72 11.45
CA ASP A 106 -3.77 -15.09 12.33
C ASP A 106 -5.10 -14.75 11.69
N ARG A 107 -5.20 -13.56 11.08
CA ARG A 107 -6.37 -13.18 10.29
C ARG A 107 -6.62 -14.18 9.15
N SER A 108 -5.58 -14.59 8.43
CA SER A 108 -5.72 -15.57 7.35
C SER A 108 -6.26 -16.92 7.85
N ILE A 109 -5.85 -17.36 9.04
CA ILE A 109 -6.37 -18.58 9.69
C ILE A 109 -7.85 -18.42 10.04
N LEU A 110 -8.23 -17.31 10.68
CA LEU A 110 -9.61 -17.01 11.06
C LEU A 110 -10.54 -16.91 9.85
N VAL A 111 -10.12 -16.17 8.81
CA VAL A 111 -10.84 -16.05 7.54
C VAL A 111 -11.06 -17.42 6.91
N LYS A 112 -10.02 -18.25 6.87
CA LYS A 112 -10.11 -19.60 6.32
C LYS A 112 -11.06 -20.49 7.12
N ALA A 113 -11.03 -20.43 8.45
CA ALA A 113 -11.94 -21.18 9.31
C ALA A 113 -13.40 -20.74 9.08
N ARG A 114 -13.67 -19.42 9.15
CA ARG A 114 -14.99 -18.83 8.93
C ARG A 114 -15.55 -19.15 7.55
N ALA A 115 -14.78 -18.90 6.50
CA ALA A 115 -15.21 -19.14 5.13
C ALA A 115 -15.45 -20.63 4.82
N LYS A 116 -14.66 -21.54 5.42
CA LYS A 116 -14.90 -22.98 5.29
C LYS A 116 -16.17 -23.42 5.99
N ARG A 117 -16.41 -22.94 7.21
CA ARG A 117 -17.64 -23.22 7.96
C ARG A 117 -18.89 -22.72 7.22
N LEU A 118 -18.78 -21.57 6.56
CA LEU A 118 -19.85 -21.00 5.74
C LEU A 118 -19.94 -21.62 4.33
N CYS A 119 -19.07 -22.58 3.99
CA CYS A 119 -18.99 -23.22 2.67
C CYS A 119 -18.75 -22.24 1.49
N VAL A 120 -18.12 -21.09 1.76
CA VAL A 120 -17.82 -20.06 0.75
C VAL A 120 -16.34 -19.94 0.38
N TYR A 121 -15.47 -20.70 1.08
CA TYR A 121 -14.02 -20.63 0.89
C TYR A 121 -13.62 -20.89 -0.57
N GLY A 122 -13.00 -19.89 -1.18
CA GLY A 122 -12.56 -19.94 -2.57
C GLY A 122 -11.53 -18.86 -2.90
N ILE A 123 -10.81 -19.10 -3.99
CA ILE A 123 -9.81 -18.19 -4.54
C ILE A 123 -10.34 -17.45 -5.77
N CYS A 124 -9.73 -16.31 -6.09
CA CYS A 124 -10.10 -15.50 -7.23
C CYS A 124 -9.90 -16.28 -8.52
N VAL A 125 -10.99 -16.58 -9.25
CA VAL A 125 -10.97 -17.32 -10.52
C VAL A 125 -10.04 -16.72 -11.57
N SER A 126 -9.81 -15.40 -11.52
CA SER A 126 -9.00 -14.69 -12.52
C SER A 126 -7.50 -14.73 -12.24
N CYS A 127 -7.08 -14.85 -10.98
CA CYS A 127 -5.65 -14.71 -10.63
C CYS A 127 -5.14 -15.71 -9.59
N ASN A 128 -6.00 -16.32 -8.79
CA ASN A 128 -5.70 -17.27 -7.71
C ASN A 128 -4.77 -16.77 -6.58
N LYS A 129 -4.15 -15.61 -6.71
CA LYS A 129 -3.09 -15.12 -5.81
C LYS A 129 -3.08 -13.62 -5.54
N GLY A 130 -4.08 -12.89 -6.03
CA GLY A 130 -4.22 -11.45 -5.81
C GLY A 130 -3.57 -10.55 -6.86
N CYS A 131 -2.69 -11.08 -7.71
CA CYS A 131 -1.99 -10.29 -8.72
C CYS A 131 -1.99 -10.94 -10.10
N THR A 132 -1.84 -10.11 -11.13
CA THR A 132 -1.57 -10.58 -12.48
C THR A 132 -0.15 -11.17 -12.56
N ASN A 133 0.09 -12.01 -13.56
CA ASN A 133 1.46 -12.44 -13.85
C ASN A 133 2.24 -11.26 -14.43
N GLY A 134 3.19 -10.73 -13.66
CA GLY A 134 4.24 -9.87 -14.20
C GLY A 134 5.26 -10.66 -15.02
N ASP A 135 6.17 -9.96 -15.69
CA ASP A 135 7.32 -10.56 -16.37
C ASP A 135 8.55 -10.36 -15.48
N SER A 136 8.83 -11.33 -14.62
CA SER A 136 9.94 -11.24 -13.66
C SER A 136 11.31 -11.08 -14.33
N GLN A 137 11.50 -11.55 -15.57
CA GLN A 137 12.77 -11.42 -16.27
C GLN A 137 12.95 -9.99 -16.79
N LYS A 138 11.90 -9.42 -17.41
CA LYS A 138 11.93 -8.03 -17.84
C LYS A 138 11.95 -7.07 -16.66
N ALA A 139 11.21 -7.36 -15.59
CA ALA A 139 11.20 -6.55 -14.37
C ALA A 139 12.60 -6.41 -13.75
N LYS A 140 13.37 -7.51 -13.69
CA LYS A 140 14.76 -7.51 -13.21
C LYS A 140 15.72 -6.72 -14.09
N LYS A 141 15.45 -6.64 -15.39
CA LYS A 141 16.29 -5.93 -16.38
C LYS A 141 15.88 -4.47 -16.56
N TRP A 142 14.69 -4.09 -16.12
CA TRP A 142 14.17 -2.74 -16.27
C TRP A 142 14.96 -1.76 -15.40
N GLN A 143 15.23 -0.58 -15.95
CA GLN A 143 15.94 0.49 -15.27
C GLN A 143 15.10 1.77 -15.32
N LYS A 144 15.14 2.51 -14.21
CA LYS A 144 14.48 3.80 -14.09
C LYS A 144 15.06 4.78 -15.13
N GLN A 145 14.18 5.54 -15.75
CA GLN A 145 14.54 6.58 -16.71
C GLN A 145 13.97 7.91 -16.21
N GLY A 146 14.84 8.91 -16.08
CA GLY A 146 14.42 10.27 -15.72
C GLY A 146 13.55 10.91 -16.81
N PRO A 147 12.90 12.04 -16.51
CA PRO A 147 12.31 12.87 -17.56
C PRO A 147 13.41 13.31 -18.54
N PRO A 148 13.04 13.67 -19.79
CA PRO A 148 14.00 14.23 -20.73
C PRO A 148 14.69 15.45 -20.12
N ILE A 149 15.99 15.60 -20.39
CA ILE A 149 16.77 16.75 -19.90
C ILE A 149 16.57 17.91 -20.87
N GLY A 150 16.35 19.12 -20.34
CA GLY A 150 16.23 20.33 -21.15
C GLY A 150 16.53 21.61 -20.39
N GLU A 151 16.26 22.76 -21.02
CA GLU A 151 16.63 24.08 -20.50
C GLU A 151 15.70 24.63 -19.43
N GLY A 152 14.50 24.06 -19.29
CA GLY A 152 13.53 24.47 -18.30
C GLY A 152 13.81 23.91 -16.91
N TYR A 153 13.27 24.58 -15.91
CA TYR A 153 13.35 24.24 -14.49
C TYR A 153 11.98 23.85 -13.98
N GLN A 154 11.93 22.74 -13.25
CA GLN A 154 10.71 22.25 -12.65
C GLN A 154 11.02 21.71 -11.25
N LEU A 155 10.18 22.02 -10.27
CA LEU A 155 10.26 21.43 -8.94
C LEU A 155 9.56 20.08 -8.95
N TRP A 156 10.19 19.09 -8.33
CA TRP A 156 9.70 17.72 -8.24
C TRP A 156 9.66 17.26 -6.79
N GLU A 157 8.68 16.43 -6.46
CA GLU A 157 8.64 15.73 -5.18
C GLU A 157 9.75 14.67 -5.12
N PHE A 158 10.47 14.61 -4.00
CA PHE A 158 11.44 13.56 -3.72
C PHE A 158 10.85 12.60 -2.70
N VAL A 159 10.22 11.56 -3.21
CA VAL A 159 9.93 10.32 -2.49
C VAL A 159 10.86 9.28 -3.10
N ASP A 160 11.56 8.47 -2.28
CA ASP A 160 12.62 7.52 -2.69
C ASP A 160 12.25 6.66 -3.92
N GLY A 161 12.44 7.22 -5.11
CA GLY A 161 12.16 6.57 -6.38
C GLY A 161 10.79 6.81 -7.03
N GLU A 162 9.96 7.71 -6.51
CA GLU A 162 8.59 8.02 -6.98
C GLU A 162 8.39 9.54 -7.12
N GLY A 163 9.19 10.19 -7.98
CA GLY A 163 9.09 11.63 -8.19
C GLY A 163 7.96 12.02 -9.14
N SER A 164 7.22 13.07 -8.79
CA SER A 164 6.20 13.72 -9.61
C SER A 164 6.58 15.18 -9.88
N PRO A 165 6.18 15.79 -11.01
CA PRO A 165 6.34 17.22 -11.19
C PRO A 165 5.36 17.95 -10.26
N PHE A 166 5.91 18.85 -9.44
CA PHE A 166 5.13 19.64 -8.49
C PHE A 166 4.71 20.99 -9.09
N THR A 167 5.50 21.53 -10.02
CA THR A 167 5.27 22.83 -10.65
C THR A 167 5.17 22.72 -12.16
N PRO A 168 4.64 23.74 -12.86
CA PRO A 168 4.91 23.95 -14.27
C PRO A 168 6.41 24.07 -14.56
N VAL A 169 6.77 24.05 -15.83
CA VAL A 169 8.15 24.30 -16.29
C VAL A 169 8.38 25.80 -16.43
N PHE A 170 9.52 26.28 -15.94
CA PHE A 170 9.93 27.67 -15.99
C PHE A 170 11.30 27.83 -16.66
N THR A 171 11.65 29.05 -17.07
CA THR A 171 12.93 29.33 -17.76
C THR A 171 14.11 29.53 -16.82
N ASN A 172 13.88 29.73 -15.52
CA ASN A 172 14.92 29.88 -14.49
C ASN A 172 14.39 29.47 -13.11
N THR A 173 15.31 29.25 -12.16
CA THR A 173 14.97 28.84 -10.78
C THR A 173 14.22 29.90 -9.99
N LYS A 174 14.46 31.20 -10.25
CA LYS A 174 13.74 32.29 -9.58
C LYS A 174 12.23 32.19 -9.79
N MET A 175 11.79 31.91 -11.02
CA MET A 175 10.37 31.74 -11.32
C MET A 175 9.75 30.55 -10.58
N VAL A 176 10.50 29.47 -10.37
CA VAL A 176 10.07 28.32 -9.55
C VAL A 176 9.85 28.75 -8.10
N ILE A 177 10.82 29.48 -7.53
CA ILE A 177 10.76 29.98 -6.14
C ILE A 177 9.60 30.95 -5.96
N ASP A 178 9.44 31.90 -6.89
CA ASP A 178 8.38 32.91 -6.85
C ASP A 178 7.00 32.23 -6.94
N TRP A 179 6.82 31.25 -7.85
CA TRP A 179 5.57 30.48 -7.95
C TRP A 179 5.26 29.71 -6.66
N TYR A 180 6.26 29.05 -6.07
CA TYR A 180 6.07 28.27 -4.85
C TYR A 180 5.70 29.18 -3.67
N PHE A 181 6.37 30.33 -3.55
CA PHE A 181 6.08 31.33 -2.54
C PHE A 181 4.68 31.93 -2.71
N GLU A 182 4.26 32.23 -3.95
CA GLU A 182 2.91 32.73 -4.23
C GLU A 182 1.82 31.71 -3.81
N LYS A 183 2.07 30.42 -4.06
CA LYS A 183 1.10 29.36 -3.74
C LYS A 183 1.00 29.05 -2.25
N TRP A 184 2.12 29.05 -1.54
CA TRP A 184 2.20 28.47 -0.19
C TRP A 184 2.69 29.45 0.88
N GLY A 185 3.13 30.66 0.52
CA GLY A 185 3.73 31.63 1.45
C GLY A 185 5.06 31.19 2.05
N ILE A 186 5.66 30.10 1.52
CA ILE A 186 6.88 29.49 2.03
C ILE A 186 8.00 29.76 1.02
N LYS A 187 9.14 30.25 1.50
CA LYS A 187 10.33 30.43 0.67
C LYS A 187 11.14 29.14 0.70
N ILE A 188 11.42 28.59 -0.48
CA ILE A 188 12.30 27.44 -0.64
C ILE A 188 13.70 27.92 -1.01
N ASP A 189 14.72 27.29 -0.43
CA ASP A 189 16.11 27.60 -0.71
C ASP A 189 16.63 26.62 -1.76
N ILE A 190 16.79 27.13 -2.97
CA ILE A 190 17.23 26.39 -4.13
C ILE A 190 18.41 27.17 -4.70
N PRO A 191 19.54 26.50 -5.02
CA PRO A 191 20.65 27.15 -5.69
C PRO A 191 20.17 27.88 -6.95
N LEU A 192 20.37 29.20 -6.97
CA LEU A 192 20.17 29.99 -8.17
C LEU A 192 21.30 29.66 -9.15
N ASP A 193 20.90 29.40 -10.38
CA ASP A 193 21.74 29.29 -11.57
C ASP A 193 22.17 30.66 -12.10
#